data_AF-A0A1X0N4E6-F1
#
_entry.id   AF-A0A1X0N4E6-F1
#
_cell.length_a   1.000
_cell.length_b   1.000
_cell.length_c   1.000
_cell.angle_alpha   90.00
_cell.angle_beta   90.00
_cell.angle_gamma   90.00
#
_symmetry.space_group_name_H-M   'P 1'
#
loop_
_entity.id
_entity.type
_entity.pdbx_description
1 polymer ?
#
loop_
_entity_poly.entity_id
_entity_poly.type
_entity_poly.pdbx_seq_one_letter_code
_entity_poly.pdbx_strand_id
1 'polypeptide(L)'
;MASQITYTPFKRSGTNVLPPNQYMVIGQYLVSPDGRYKLALQSDSNLVLFDGEAAIWVADSSQPYSSDLFNRGFVETRFYVSNSIFLEDAERSRFWTASTGRSEEGLWYRSHLSVQDDGNIVTLDINALFTTLNTTLLPNSDEVFIFPPGVSLEVDRRYTVGAYSLVFLNDGNLAVFAQDGSVVWNAGVSGLGGVQATMQSDGNFVIYATNGAAVWQTNTAGFPGAYGQIQSNGAFVICLGTPLWARSGWTPGKPPNVFYPQHGEFKTYDRVVYKF
;
A
#
# COMPACT_ATOMS: atom_id res chain seq x y z
N MET A 1 5.75 18.89 21.60
CA MET A 1 7.00 19.05 20.82
C MET A 1 6.86 18.14 19.61
N ALA A 2 6.82 18.69 18.40
CA ALA A 2 6.79 17.86 17.19
C ALA A 2 8.11 17.09 17.11
N SER A 3 8.05 15.76 17.08
CA SER A 3 9.24 14.93 16.89
C SER A 3 9.86 15.25 15.52
N GLN A 4 11.12 15.67 15.51
CA GLN A 4 11.86 15.92 14.28
C GLN A 4 11.93 14.62 13.47
N ILE A 5 11.39 14.64 12.25
CA ILE A 5 11.44 13.48 11.35
C ILE A 5 12.90 13.22 10.98
N THR A 6 13.32 11.97 11.15
CA THR A 6 14.64 11.51 10.73
C THR A 6 14.47 10.61 9.52
N TYR A 7 15.03 11.03 8.38
CA TYR A 7 15.05 10.21 7.18
C TYR A 7 16.24 9.26 7.20
N THR A 8 16.04 8.02 6.78
CA THR A 8 17.08 6.98 6.72
C THR A 8 17.28 6.44 5.31
N PRO A 9 18.49 5.94 4.95
CA PRO A 9 18.70 5.36 3.63
C PRO A 9 17.76 4.19 3.37
N PHE A 10 17.14 4.16 2.20
CA PHE A 10 16.32 3.06 1.72
C PHE A 10 17.13 1.77 1.63
N LYS A 11 16.57 0.66 2.13
CA LYS A 11 17.27 -0.63 2.21
C LYS A 11 16.71 -1.72 1.29
N ARG A 12 15.55 -1.49 0.65
CA ARG A 12 14.80 -2.51 -0.11
C ARG A 12 14.76 -2.21 -1.61
N SER A 13 15.89 -1.79 -2.18
CA SER A 13 16.01 -1.53 -3.62
C SER A 13 15.54 -2.74 -4.43
N GLY A 14 14.74 -2.50 -5.47
CA GLY A 14 14.11 -3.54 -6.27
C GLY A 14 12.70 -3.94 -5.84
N THR A 15 12.22 -3.52 -4.67
CA THR A 15 10.80 -3.66 -4.33
C THR A 15 9.95 -2.60 -5.02
N ASN A 16 8.63 -2.70 -4.96
CA ASN A 16 7.73 -1.75 -5.63
C ASN A 16 7.43 -0.49 -4.81
N VAL A 17 7.94 -0.40 -3.58
CA VAL A 17 7.52 0.61 -2.60
C VAL A 17 8.72 1.32 -1.99
N LEU A 18 8.62 2.65 -1.88
CA LEU A 18 9.48 3.45 -1.00
C LEU A 18 8.72 3.79 0.29
N PRO A 19 9.11 3.21 1.45
CA PRO A 19 8.41 3.45 2.71
C PRO A 19 8.49 4.90 3.20
N PRO A 20 7.63 5.29 4.16
CA PRO A 20 7.74 6.61 4.81
C PRO A 20 9.11 6.76 5.49
N ASN A 21 9.61 8.00 5.55
CA ASN A 21 10.86 8.35 6.24
C ASN A 21 12.11 7.61 5.73
N GLN A 22 12.08 7.07 4.51
CA GLN A 22 13.25 6.54 3.82
C GLN A 22 13.54 7.32 2.55
N TYR A 23 14.82 7.46 2.21
CA TYR A 23 15.26 8.08 0.96
C TYR A 23 16.06 7.11 0.10
N MET A 24 15.76 7.10 -1.19
CA MET A 24 16.60 6.49 -2.20
C MET A 24 17.83 7.36 -2.45
N VAL A 25 18.96 6.70 -2.68
CA VAL A 25 20.20 7.30 -3.18
C VAL A 25 20.48 6.88 -4.62
N ILE A 26 21.42 7.56 -5.26
CA ILE A 26 21.90 7.24 -6.62
C ILE A 26 22.13 5.73 -6.78
N GLY A 27 21.61 5.16 -7.87
CA GLY A 27 21.71 3.75 -8.23
C GLY A 27 20.58 2.87 -7.66
N GLN A 28 19.82 3.36 -6.67
CA GLN A 28 18.66 2.62 -6.16
C GLN A 28 17.44 2.79 -7.06
N TYR A 29 16.55 1.81 -7.01
CA TYR A 29 15.37 1.76 -7.84
C TYR A 29 14.21 1.00 -7.17
N LEU A 30 13.02 1.21 -7.70
CA LEU A 30 11.82 0.42 -7.44
C LEU A 30 11.39 -0.33 -8.72
N VAL A 31 10.68 -1.44 -8.58
CA VAL A 31 10.15 -2.22 -9.71
C VAL A 31 8.67 -2.54 -9.47
N SER A 32 7.80 -2.41 -10.48
CA SER A 32 6.40 -2.83 -10.38
C SER A 32 6.30 -4.33 -10.04
N PRO A 33 5.24 -4.76 -9.33
CA PRO A 33 5.05 -6.17 -9.00
C PRO A 33 5.18 -7.16 -10.17
N ASP A 34 4.75 -6.78 -11.38
CA ASP A 34 4.84 -7.59 -12.59
C ASP A 34 6.24 -7.60 -13.24
N GLY A 35 7.18 -6.84 -12.68
CA GLY A 35 8.55 -6.72 -13.14
C GLY A 35 8.76 -5.78 -14.35
N ARG A 36 7.69 -5.20 -14.91
CA ARG A 36 7.73 -4.48 -16.18
C ARG A 36 8.27 -3.05 -16.04
N TYR A 37 7.82 -2.33 -15.02
CA TYR A 37 8.14 -0.91 -14.82
C TYR A 37 9.21 -0.74 -13.76
N LYS A 38 10.18 0.14 -14.01
CA LYS A 38 11.28 0.42 -13.07
C LYS A 38 11.45 1.92 -12.86
N LEU A 39 11.34 2.38 -11.63
CA LEU A 39 11.64 3.76 -11.24
C LEU A 39 13.05 3.83 -10.66
N ALA A 40 13.98 4.50 -11.33
CA ALA A 40 15.39 4.53 -10.94
C ALA A 40 15.90 5.95 -10.70
N LEU A 41 16.69 6.11 -9.63
CA LEU A 41 17.46 7.33 -9.38
C LEU A 41 18.85 7.15 -10.00
N GLN A 42 19.10 7.82 -11.12
CA GLN A 42 20.28 7.63 -11.96
C GLN A 42 21.47 8.49 -11.49
N SER A 43 22.68 8.18 -11.98
CA SER A 43 23.92 8.86 -11.61
C SER A 43 24.02 10.32 -12.02
N ASP A 44 23.15 10.78 -12.93
CA ASP A 44 23.04 12.16 -13.39
C ASP A 44 21.95 12.95 -12.64
N SER A 45 21.51 12.41 -11.49
CA SER A 45 20.45 12.92 -10.62
C SER A 45 19.04 12.94 -11.24
N ASN A 46 18.83 12.31 -12.39
CA ASN A 46 17.48 12.11 -12.91
C ASN A 46 16.77 10.96 -12.19
N LEU A 47 15.50 11.19 -11.85
CA LEU A 47 14.59 10.13 -11.47
C LEU A 47 13.75 9.74 -12.69
N VAL A 48 13.92 8.51 -13.18
CA VAL A 48 13.37 8.06 -14.46
C VAL A 48 12.54 6.80 -14.27
N LEU A 49 11.37 6.77 -14.90
CA LEU A 49 10.56 5.56 -15.02
C LEU A 49 10.81 4.90 -16.38
N PHE A 50 11.07 3.60 -16.35
CA PHE A 50 11.26 2.76 -17.51
C PHE A 50 10.09 1.80 -17.69
N ASP A 51 9.73 1.51 -18.93
CA ASP A 51 8.94 0.34 -19.35
C ASP A 51 9.90 -0.60 -20.11
N GLY A 52 10.28 -1.70 -19.46
CA GLY A 52 11.44 -2.49 -19.90
C GLY A 52 12.72 -1.63 -19.90
N GLU A 53 13.34 -1.46 -21.07
CA GLU A 53 14.53 -0.61 -21.24
C GLU A 53 14.21 0.81 -21.72
N ALA A 54 12.95 1.09 -22.11
CA ALA A 54 12.56 2.38 -22.64
C ALA A 54 12.26 3.37 -21.51
N ALA A 55 12.96 4.51 -21.48
CA ALA A 55 12.62 5.62 -20.59
C ALA A 55 11.31 6.26 -21.05
N ILE A 56 10.27 6.24 -20.20
CA ILE A 56 8.93 6.74 -20.54
C ILE A 56 8.53 7.98 -19.74
N TRP A 57 9.26 8.31 -18.68
CA TRP A 57 8.99 9.48 -17.85
C TRP A 57 10.23 9.89 -17.05
N VAL A 58 10.38 11.20 -16.79
CA VAL A 58 11.41 11.78 -15.94
C VAL A 58 10.79 12.81 -14.99
N ALA A 59 11.32 12.93 -13.78
CA ALA A 59 10.91 13.94 -12.81
C ALA A 59 11.41 15.35 -13.20
N ASP A 60 10.69 16.01 -14.11
CA ASP A 60 11.00 17.36 -14.57
C ASP A 60 9.81 18.33 -14.50
N SER A 61 10.01 19.55 -14.97
CA SER A 61 9.00 20.60 -15.01
C SER A 61 7.82 20.31 -15.95
N SER A 62 7.95 19.30 -16.83
CA SER A 62 6.85 18.89 -17.71
C SER A 62 5.80 18.07 -16.96
N GLN A 63 6.14 17.46 -15.82
CA GLN A 63 5.18 16.71 -15.01
C GLN A 63 4.10 17.64 -14.43
N PRO A 64 2.81 17.41 -14.74
CA PRO A 64 1.73 18.16 -14.13
C PRO A 64 1.70 18.02 -12.61
N TYR A 65 1.26 19.09 -11.94
CA TYR A 65 1.17 19.15 -10.47
C TYR A 65 2.53 18.93 -9.76
N SER A 66 3.60 19.38 -10.41
CA SER A 66 4.94 19.41 -9.84
C SER A 66 5.55 20.80 -9.95
N SER A 67 6.61 21.04 -9.18
CA SER A 67 7.32 22.31 -9.12
C SER A 67 8.81 22.09 -9.01
N ASP A 68 9.56 23.01 -9.63
CA ASP A 68 10.99 23.13 -9.48
C ASP A 68 11.38 24.34 -8.66
N LEU A 69 12.28 24.12 -7.71
CA LEU A 69 12.87 25.16 -6.88
C LEU A 69 14.39 25.08 -7.00
N PHE A 70 15.01 26.14 -7.50
CA PHE A 70 16.46 26.21 -7.73
C PHE A 70 17.19 26.89 -6.56
N ASN A 71 18.52 26.96 -6.69
CA ASN A 71 19.43 27.58 -5.72
C ASN A 71 19.35 26.91 -4.33
N ARG A 72 19.23 25.58 -4.33
CA ARG A 72 19.23 24.76 -3.13
C ARG A 72 20.61 24.13 -2.95
N GLY A 73 21.26 24.37 -1.82
CA GLY A 73 22.61 23.88 -1.53
C GLY A 73 22.64 22.42 -1.08
N PHE A 74 22.00 21.51 -1.81
CA PHE A 74 22.09 20.08 -1.52
C PHE A 74 23.46 19.56 -1.91
N VAL A 75 24.05 18.76 -1.03
CA VAL A 75 25.36 18.14 -1.23
C VAL A 75 25.26 16.68 -1.73
N GLU A 76 24.06 16.10 -1.67
CA GLU A 76 23.77 14.75 -2.12
C GLU A 76 22.40 14.72 -2.82
N THR A 77 22.29 13.85 -3.82
CA THR A 77 21.01 13.60 -4.49
C THR A 77 20.23 12.52 -3.77
N ARG A 78 18.98 12.85 -3.39
CA ARG A 78 18.10 11.98 -2.60
C ARG A 78 16.67 12.08 -3.10
N PHE A 79 15.97 10.95 -3.09
CA PHE A 79 14.56 10.88 -3.45
C PHE A 79 13.75 10.26 -2.31
N TYR A 80 12.69 10.93 -1.86
CA TYR A 80 11.88 10.46 -0.73
C TYR A 80 10.44 10.96 -0.78
N VAL A 81 9.59 10.35 0.04
CA VAL A 81 8.20 10.77 0.24
C VAL A 81 7.99 11.18 1.69
N SER A 82 7.34 12.32 1.86
CA SER A 82 6.84 12.79 3.14
C SER A 82 5.65 13.70 2.88
N ASN A 83 4.46 13.10 2.89
CA ASN A 83 3.23 13.63 2.31
C ASN A 83 3.34 13.85 0.79
N SER A 84 4.27 14.69 0.33
CA SER A 84 4.62 14.94 -1.06
C SER A 84 5.83 14.11 -1.49
N ILE A 85 6.09 14.09 -2.80
CA ILE A 85 7.32 13.52 -3.36
C ILE A 85 8.39 14.61 -3.41
N PHE A 86 9.63 14.26 -3.09
CA PHE A 86 10.78 15.15 -3.12
C PHE A 86 11.97 14.50 -3.84
N LEU A 87 12.59 15.25 -4.73
CA LEU A 87 13.88 14.96 -5.35
C LEU A 87 14.82 16.13 -5.07
N GLU A 88 15.80 15.88 -4.20
CA GLU A 88 16.97 16.75 -4.03
C GLU A 88 17.94 16.40 -5.15
N ASP A 89 18.22 17.33 -6.06
CA ASP A 89 19.16 17.20 -7.17
C ASP A 89 20.37 18.09 -6.87
N ALA A 90 21.45 17.46 -6.40
CA ALA A 90 22.70 18.14 -6.05
C ALA A 90 23.46 18.62 -7.30
N GLU A 91 23.38 17.90 -8.42
CA GLU A 91 24.05 18.25 -9.68
C GLU A 91 23.57 19.60 -10.22
N ARG A 92 22.28 19.90 -10.07
CA ARG A 92 21.65 21.12 -10.59
C ARG A 92 21.26 22.13 -9.51
N SER A 93 21.57 21.85 -8.24
CA SER A 93 21.10 22.66 -7.10
C SER A 93 19.59 22.89 -7.14
N ARG A 94 18.85 21.83 -7.46
CA ARG A 94 17.41 21.81 -7.77
C ARG A 94 16.67 20.96 -6.74
N PHE A 95 15.49 21.40 -6.35
CA PHE A 95 14.53 20.64 -5.57
C PHE A 95 13.27 20.48 -6.42
N TRP A 96 13.02 19.27 -6.88
CA TRP A 96 11.77 18.94 -7.55
C TRP A 96 10.80 18.34 -6.55
N THR A 97 9.54 18.77 -6.61
CA THR A 97 8.49 18.23 -5.76
C THR A 97 7.16 18.12 -6.48
N ALA A 98 6.45 17.04 -6.21
CA ALA A 98 5.05 16.89 -6.57
C ALA A 98 4.20 17.03 -5.30
N SER A 99 3.51 18.18 -5.17
CA SER A 99 2.74 18.50 -3.98
C SER A 99 1.36 17.87 -4.02
N THR A 100 0.99 17.21 -2.93
CA THR A 100 -0.37 16.64 -2.74
C THR A 100 -1.38 17.70 -2.30
N GLY A 101 -0.91 18.91 -1.93
CA GLY A 101 -1.74 19.96 -1.34
C GLY A 101 -2.25 19.65 0.08
N ARG A 102 -1.83 18.54 0.69
CA ARG A 102 -2.18 18.19 2.07
C ARG A 102 -1.14 18.72 3.05
N SER A 103 -1.53 18.94 4.29
CA SER A 103 -0.66 19.46 5.36
C SER A 103 -0.79 18.68 6.68
N GLU A 104 -1.45 17.52 6.64
CA GLU A 104 -1.66 16.69 7.82
C GLU A 104 -0.33 16.07 8.28
N GLU A 105 0.12 16.41 9.49
CA GLU A 105 1.42 15.92 10.03
C GLU A 105 1.52 14.39 10.05
N GLY A 106 0.40 13.71 10.27
CA GLY A 106 0.34 12.24 10.28
C GLY A 106 0.76 11.60 8.95
N LEU A 107 0.60 12.31 7.83
CA LEU A 107 1.00 11.81 6.51
C LEU A 107 2.50 11.62 6.42
N TRP A 108 3.31 12.40 7.13
CA TRP A 108 4.76 12.24 7.12
C TRP A 108 5.21 10.85 7.62
N TYR A 109 4.40 10.20 8.44
CA TYR A 109 4.71 8.89 9.01
C TYR A 109 4.08 7.72 8.28
N ARG A 110 3.10 7.97 7.40
CA ARG A 110 2.30 6.92 6.74
C ARG A 110 2.35 6.96 5.22
N SER A 111 2.63 8.12 4.63
CA SER A 111 2.70 8.29 3.19
C SER A 111 3.90 7.54 2.63
N HIS A 112 3.66 6.74 1.60
CA HIS A 112 4.70 6.03 0.86
C HIS A 112 4.44 6.14 -0.63
N LEU A 113 5.44 5.77 -1.43
CA LEU A 113 5.34 5.69 -2.87
C LEU A 113 5.18 4.24 -3.30
N SER A 114 4.39 4.00 -4.34
CA SER A 114 4.25 2.70 -4.99
C SER A 114 4.38 2.85 -6.51
N VAL A 115 5.18 1.99 -7.13
CA VAL A 115 5.19 1.75 -8.58
C VAL A 115 4.20 0.62 -8.87
N GLN A 116 3.25 0.86 -9.77
CA GLN A 116 2.14 -0.05 -10.07
C GLN A 116 2.29 -0.70 -11.46
N ASP A 117 1.57 -1.80 -11.68
CA ASP A 117 1.65 -2.61 -12.91
C ASP A 117 0.99 -1.95 -14.14
N ASP A 118 0.32 -0.82 -13.96
CA ASP A 118 -0.11 0.06 -15.05
C ASP A 118 0.96 1.11 -15.40
N GLY A 119 2.12 1.05 -14.75
CA GLY A 119 3.22 1.98 -14.89
C GLY A 119 2.99 3.31 -14.17
N ASN A 120 1.95 3.45 -13.33
CA ASN A 120 1.78 4.66 -12.54
C ASN A 120 2.74 4.68 -11.34
N ILE A 121 3.02 5.89 -10.87
CA ILE A 121 3.74 6.15 -9.62
C ILE A 121 2.74 6.86 -8.72
N VAL A 122 2.39 6.25 -7.60
CA VAL A 122 1.31 6.75 -6.73
C VAL A 122 1.83 6.93 -5.32
N THR A 123 1.58 8.10 -4.73
CA THR A 123 1.74 8.28 -3.29
C THR A 123 0.45 7.93 -2.56
N LEU A 124 0.57 7.18 -1.49
CA LEU A 124 -0.56 6.56 -0.78
C LEU A 124 -0.42 6.82 0.72
N ASP A 125 -1.52 7.20 1.37
CA ASP A 125 -1.72 6.99 2.81
C ASP A 125 -2.53 5.71 3.00
N ILE A 126 -1.96 4.72 3.69
CA ILE A 126 -2.68 3.49 4.05
C ILE A 126 -2.96 3.55 5.54
N ASN A 127 -4.25 3.58 5.87
CA ASN A 127 -4.74 3.60 7.24
C ASN A 127 -5.31 2.24 7.62
N ALA A 128 -4.95 1.74 8.81
CA ALA A 128 -5.51 0.50 9.35
C ALA A 128 -6.70 0.86 10.21
N LEU A 129 -7.85 0.36 9.81
CA LEU A 129 -9.11 0.52 10.52
C LEU A 129 -9.27 -0.56 11.58
N PHE A 130 -8.68 -1.74 11.35
CA PHE A 130 -8.64 -2.87 12.28
C PHE A 130 -7.35 -3.67 12.07
N THR A 131 -6.80 -4.25 13.14
CA THR A 131 -5.67 -5.19 13.08
C THR A 131 -5.77 -6.22 14.20
N THR A 132 -5.44 -7.48 13.91
CA THR A 132 -5.38 -8.56 14.91
C THR A 132 -4.15 -8.50 15.82
N LEU A 133 -3.14 -7.72 15.43
CA LEU A 133 -1.91 -7.54 16.18
C LEU A 133 -1.69 -6.05 16.48
N ASN A 134 -1.13 -5.73 17.65
CA ASN A 134 -0.64 -4.39 18.01
C ASN A 134 0.66 -4.06 17.25
N THR A 135 0.72 -4.31 15.94
CA THR A 135 1.86 -3.91 15.10
C THR A 135 1.50 -2.66 14.32
N THR A 136 2.51 -1.86 14.04
CA THR A 136 2.46 -0.86 12.98
C THR A 136 2.08 -1.60 11.71
N LEU A 137 1.06 -1.10 10.99
CA LEU A 137 0.87 -1.39 9.58
C LEU A 137 2.23 -1.52 8.92
N LEU A 138 2.51 -2.66 8.34
CA LEU A 138 3.47 -2.74 7.26
C LEU A 138 2.64 -2.40 6.04
N PRO A 139 2.53 -1.14 5.60
CA PRO A 139 1.73 -0.84 4.42
C PRO A 139 2.18 -1.66 3.20
N ASN A 140 3.36 -2.30 3.26
CA ASN A 140 3.89 -3.19 2.22
C ASN A 140 4.84 -4.26 2.82
N SER A 141 4.32 -5.22 3.60
CA SER A 141 5.06 -6.47 3.85
C SER A 141 5.40 -7.12 2.51
N ASP A 142 6.55 -7.80 2.44
CA ASP A 142 7.09 -8.33 1.18
C ASP A 142 6.07 -9.17 0.39
N GLU A 143 5.12 -9.80 1.09
CA GLU A 143 3.95 -10.47 0.52
C GLU A 143 2.70 -10.17 1.38
N VAL A 144 1.54 -10.09 0.73
CA VAL A 144 0.21 -9.99 1.34
C VAL A 144 -0.78 -10.80 0.51
N PHE A 145 -1.93 -11.14 1.08
CA PHE A 145 -3.08 -11.63 0.32
C PHE A 145 -4.26 -10.71 0.62
N ILE A 146 -4.91 -10.19 -0.43
CA ILE A 146 -5.96 -9.17 -0.32
C ILE A 146 -7.36 -9.80 -0.43
N PHE A 147 -8.27 -9.32 0.40
CA PHE A 147 -9.70 -9.58 0.36
C PHE A 147 -10.44 -8.31 -0.08
N PRO A 148 -10.84 -8.22 -1.35
CA PRO A 148 -11.55 -7.06 -1.88
C PRO A 148 -12.93 -6.86 -1.22
N PRO A 149 -13.49 -5.64 -1.27
CA PRO A 149 -14.89 -5.44 -0.93
C PRO A 149 -15.82 -6.31 -1.80
N GLY A 150 -16.81 -6.92 -1.18
CA GLY A 150 -17.76 -7.85 -1.81
C GLY A 150 -17.32 -9.32 -1.81
N VAL A 151 -16.13 -9.65 -1.31
CA VAL A 151 -15.60 -11.03 -1.35
C VAL A 151 -15.87 -11.75 -0.03
N SER A 152 -16.43 -12.96 -0.14
CA SER A 152 -16.52 -13.92 0.97
C SER A 152 -15.33 -14.88 0.95
N LEU A 153 -14.84 -15.23 2.15
CA LEU A 153 -13.87 -16.30 2.30
C LEU A 153 -14.55 -17.65 2.12
N GLU A 154 -13.83 -18.58 1.50
CA GLU A 154 -14.24 -19.98 1.40
C GLU A 154 -13.96 -20.70 2.73
N VAL A 155 -14.88 -21.57 3.13
CA VAL A 155 -14.73 -22.41 4.32
C VAL A 155 -13.54 -23.36 4.16
N ASP A 156 -12.72 -23.45 5.20
CA ASP A 156 -11.49 -24.25 5.33
C ASP A 156 -10.39 -23.97 4.29
N ARG A 157 -10.59 -22.99 3.40
CA ARG A 157 -9.53 -22.52 2.50
C ARG A 157 -8.46 -21.78 3.30
N ARG A 158 -7.20 -22.17 3.11
CA ARG A 158 -6.04 -21.47 3.66
C ARG A 158 -5.58 -20.36 2.72
N TYR A 159 -5.63 -19.13 3.20
CA TYR A 159 -5.03 -17.97 2.54
C TYR A 159 -3.65 -17.71 3.17
N THR A 160 -2.61 -18.31 2.58
CA THR A 160 -1.25 -18.37 3.14
C THR A 160 -0.36 -17.25 2.60
N VAL A 161 0.36 -16.58 3.50
CA VAL A 161 1.37 -15.57 3.20
C VAL A 161 2.57 -15.80 4.12
N GLY A 162 3.75 -16.05 3.54
CA GLY A 162 4.93 -16.47 4.31
C GLY A 162 4.64 -17.66 5.22
N ALA A 163 4.90 -17.51 6.52
CA ALA A 163 4.70 -18.55 7.53
C ALA A 163 3.30 -18.55 8.17
N TYR A 164 2.34 -17.77 7.66
CA TYR A 164 1.03 -17.59 8.28
C TYR A 164 -0.10 -17.86 7.31
N SER A 165 -1.26 -18.28 7.82
CA SER A 165 -2.46 -18.45 7.02
C SER A 165 -3.71 -17.97 7.76
N LEU A 166 -4.57 -17.22 7.06
CA LEU A 166 -5.93 -16.89 7.51
C LEU A 166 -6.89 -17.98 7.02
N VAL A 167 -7.80 -18.43 7.88
CA VAL A 167 -8.78 -19.49 7.58
C VAL A 167 -10.13 -19.13 8.22
N PHE A 168 -11.19 -19.17 7.42
CA PHE A 168 -12.56 -19.25 7.92
C PHE A 168 -12.93 -20.73 8.08
N LEU A 169 -13.03 -21.20 9.31
CA LEU A 169 -13.17 -22.62 9.66
C LEU A 169 -14.62 -23.07 9.54
N ASN A 170 -14.83 -24.37 9.26
CA ASN A 170 -16.17 -24.97 9.18
C ASN A 170 -16.98 -24.90 10.50
N ASP A 171 -16.33 -24.63 11.63
CA ASP A 171 -17.00 -24.38 12.92
C ASP A 171 -17.51 -22.93 13.06
N GLY A 172 -17.31 -22.08 12.04
CA GLY A 172 -17.73 -20.69 12.00
C GLY A 172 -16.72 -19.71 12.60
N ASN A 173 -15.54 -20.17 13.05
CA ASN A 173 -14.49 -19.29 13.56
C ASN A 173 -13.60 -18.75 12.44
N LEU A 174 -13.04 -17.55 12.65
CA LEU A 174 -11.98 -17.01 11.80
C LEU A 174 -10.68 -17.06 12.59
N ALA A 175 -9.63 -17.67 12.04
CA ALA A 175 -8.37 -17.84 12.74
C ALA A 175 -7.15 -17.57 11.83
N VAL A 176 -6.09 -17.04 12.44
CA VAL A 176 -4.76 -16.98 11.86
C VAL A 176 -3.92 -18.07 12.50
N PHE A 177 -3.31 -18.89 11.66
CA PHE A 177 -2.39 -19.95 12.06
C PHE A 177 -0.96 -19.60 11.68
N ALA A 178 0.00 -20.01 12.50
CA ALA A 178 1.41 -20.09 12.12
C ALA A 178 1.69 -21.41 11.38
N GLN A 179 2.86 -21.51 10.76
CA GLN A 179 3.26 -22.64 9.92
C GLN A 179 3.29 -23.98 10.68
N ASP A 180 3.53 -23.96 11.99
CA ASP A 180 3.50 -25.14 12.86
C ASP A 180 2.07 -25.58 13.24
N GLY A 181 1.04 -24.87 12.76
CA GLY A 181 -0.37 -25.13 13.04
C GLY A 181 -0.87 -24.50 14.34
N SER A 182 -0.03 -23.75 15.07
CA SER A 182 -0.48 -23.00 16.25
C SER A 182 -1.41 -21.84 15.86
N VAL A 183 -2.40 -21.57 16.70
CA VAL A 183 -3.32 -20.44 16.52
C VAL A 183 -2.65 -19.19 17.07
N VAL A 184 -2.38 -18.22 16.19
CA VAL A 184 -1.80 -16.91 16.53
C VAL A 184 -2.88 -15.94 16.99
N TRP A 185 -4.04 -16.01 16.33
CA TRP A 185 -5.22 -15.20 16.65
C TRP A 185 -6.48 -15.92 16.19
N ASN A 186 -7.62 -15.68 16.87
CA ASN A 186 -8.93 -16.08 16.35
C ASN A 186 -10.04 -15.14 16.85
N ALA A 187 -11.17 -15.12 16.15
CA ALA A 187 -12.32 -14.27 16.45
C ALA A 187 -13.12 -14.71 17.70
N GLY A 188 -12.91 -15.94 18.18
CA GLY A 188 -13.53 -16.46 19.39
C GLY A 188 -15.01 -16.84 19.24
N VAL A 189 -15.45 -17.15 18.02
CA VAL A 189 -16.87 -17.39 17.69
C VAL A 189 -17.17 -18.80 17.17
N SER A 190 -16.27 -19.75 17.45
CA SER A 190 -16.47 -21.18 17.15
C SER A 190 -17.80 -21.69 17.73
N GLY A 191 -18.58 -22.39 16.92
CA GLY A 191 -19.86 -22.97 17.33
C GLY A 191 -21.01 -21.98 17.50
N LEU A 192 -20.80 -20.68 17.25
CA LEU A 192 -21.85 -19.66 17.34
C LEU A 192 -22.70 -19.54 16.06
N GLY A 193 -22.56 -20.49 15.13
CA GLY A 193 -23.38 -20.59 13.93
C GLY A 193 -22.94 -19.70 12.77
N GLY A 194 -21.69 -19.20 12.75
CA GLY A 194 -21.13 -18.48 11.62
C GLY A 194 -21.01 -19.38 10.38
N VAL A 195 -21.56 -18.94 9.25
CA VAL A 195 -21.57 -19.69 7.98
C VAL A 195 -20.97 -18.92 6.80
N GLN A 196 -20.75 -17.62 6.96
CA GLN A 196 -20.19 -16.77 5.90
C GLN A 196 -19.34 -15.66 6.49
N ALA A 197 -18.07 -15.55 6.07
CA ALA A 197 -17.19 -14.44 6.43
C ALA A 197 -16.94 -13.56 5.19
N THR A 198 -17.31 -12.29 5.24
CA THR A 198 -17.34 -11.40 4.06
C THR A 198 -16.68 -10.06 4.35
N MET A 199 -15.77 -9.64 3.46
CA MET A 199 -15.35 -8.25 3.34
C MET A 199 -16.44 -7.49 2.58
N GLN A 200 -17.16 -6.60 3.24
CA GLN A 200 -18.31 -5.90 2.68
C GLN A 200 -17.92 -4.63 1.91
N SER A 201 -18.80 -4.18 1.02
CA SER A 201 -18.59 -2.95 0.22
C SER A 201 -18.57 -1.67 1.04
N ASP A 202 -19.13 -1.68 2.26
CA ASP A 202 -19.14 -0.56 3.19
C ASP A 202 -17.85 -0.44 4.02
N GLY A 203 -16.90 -1.37 3.84
CA GLY A 203 -15.63 -1.41 4.54
C GLY A 203 -15.61 -2.25 5.82
N ASN A 204 -16.70 -2.94 6.17
CA ASN A 204 -16.73 -3.85 7.32
C ASN A 204 -16.34 -5.27 6.92
N PHE A 205 -15.68 -6.01 7.79
CA PHE A 205 -15.54 -7.47 7.64
C PHE A 205 -16.44 -8.14 8.66
N VAL A 206 -17.34 -9.01 8.20
CA VAL A 206 -18.41 -9.57 9.04
C VAL A 206 -18.52 -11.08 8.86
N ILE A 207 -18.71 -11.79 9.98
CA ILE A 207 -19.11 -13.20 10.01
C ILE A 207 -20.61 -13.26 10.28
N TYR A 208 -21.37 -13.84 9.35
CA TYR A 208 -22.81 -13.99 9.42
C TYR A 208 -23.23 -15.41 9.77
N ALA A 209 -24.31 -15.53 10.55
CA ALA A 209 -25.04 -16.77 10.75
C ALA A 209 -26.07 -17.01 9.62
N THR A 210 -26.63 -18.21 9.55
CA THR A 210 -27.58 -18.63 8.50
C THR A 210 -28.83 -17.74 8.41
N ASN A 211 -29.24 -17.13 9.52
CA ASN A 211 -30.37 -16.19 9.56
C ASN A 211 -30.01 -14.75 9.17
N GLY A 212 -28.76 -14.49 8.75
CA GLY A 212 -28.25 -13.17 8.41
C GLY A 212 -27.82 -12.32 9.61
N ALA A 213 -27.84 -12.85 10.84
CA ALA A 213 -27.33 -12.13 12.00
C ALA A 213 -25.80 -12.07 11.98
N ALA A 214 -25.22 -10.91 12.30
CA ALA A 214 -23.77 -10.78 12.49
C ALA A 214 -23.35 -11.46 13.81
N VAL A 215 -22.46 -12.43 13.70
CA VAL A 215 -21.85 -13.16 14.84
C VAL A 215 -20.58 -12.45 15.32
N TRP A 216 -19.82 -11.88 14.39
CA TRP A 216 -18.61 -11.10 14.66
C TRP A 216 -18.39 -10.07 13.57
N GLN A 217 -17.75 -8.93 13.90
CA GLN A 217 -17.39 -7.91 12.93
C GLN A 217 -16.19 -7.07 13.38
N THR A 218 -15.49 -6.47 12.41
CA THR A 218 -14.36 -5.56 12.67
C THR A 218 -14.76 -4.17 13.13
N ASN A 219 -16.05 -3.80 13.01
CA ASN A 219 -16.59 -2.47 13.30
C ASN A 219 -15.95 -1.36 12.44
N THR A 220 -15.71 -1.67 11.17
CA THR A 220 -15.06 -0.75 10.21
C THR A 220 -16.01 -0.30 9.09
N ALA A 221 -17.32 -0.38 9.33
CA ALA A 221 -18.33 0.12 8.40
C ALA A 221 -18.22 1.65 8.21
N GLY A 222 -18.60 2.13 7.02
CA GLY A 222 -18.57 3.55 6.65
C GLY A 222 -17.29 3.98 5.92
N PHE A 223 -16.42 3.03 5.59
CA PHE A 223 -15.18 3.24 4.83
C PHE A 223 -15.22 2.46 3.51
N PRO A 224 -16.07 2.85 2.54
CA PRO A 224 -16.17 2.17 1.26
C PRO A 224 -14.81 2.17 0.55
N GLY A 225 -14.46 1.02 -0.04
CA GLY A 225 -13.14 0.78 -0.63
C GLY A 225 -12.07 0.30 0.36
N ALA A 226 -12.39 0.17 1.65
CA ALA A 226 -11.54 -0.59 2.56
C ALA A 226 -11.51 -2.07 2.17
N TYR A 227 -10.38 -2.73 2.39
CA TYR A 227 -10.15 -4.12 2.03
C TYR A 227 -9.45 -4.85 3.17
N GLY A 228 -9.65 -6.16 3.23
CA GLY A 228 -8.91 -7.02 4.16
C GLY A 228 -7.57 -7.42 3.58
N GLN A 229 -6.57 -7.65 4.42
CA GLN A 229 -5.33 -8.30 4.03
C GLN A 229 -4.77 -9.17 5.15
N ILE A 230 -4.21 -10.33 4.80
CA ILE A 230 -3.30 -11.09 5.68
C ILE A 230 -1.87 -10.78 5.26
N GLN A 231 -1.01 -10.50 6.24
CA GLN A 231 0.38 -10.08 6.05
C GLN A 231 1.35 -11.18 6.46
N SER A 232 2.58 -11.15 5.93
CA SER A 232 3.63 -12.14 6.24
C SER A 232 4.11 -12.13 7.71
N ASN A 233 3.68 -11.17 8.53
CA ASN A 233 3.90 -11.12 9.97
C ASN A 233 2.76 -11.75 10.79
N GLY A 234 1.72 -12.30 10.14
CA GLY A 234 0.55 -12.89 10.79
C GLY A 234 -0.56 -11.91 11.19
N ALA A 235 -0.44 -10.62 10.82
CA ALA A 235 -1.52 -9.66 11.04
C ALA A 235 -2.62 -9.81 9.97
N PHE A 236 -3.88 -9.98 10.40
CA PHE A 236 -5.03 -9.70 9.56
C PHE A 236 -5.49 -8.27 9.82
N VAL A 237 -5.59 -7.49 8.75
CA VAL A 237 -5.78 -6.03 8.83
C VAL A 237 -6.88 -5.59 7.87
N ILE A 238 -7.77 -4.71 8.32
CA ILE A 238 -8.67 -3.97 7.42
C ILE A 238 -8.02 -2.62 7.14
N CYS A 239 -7.75 -2.34 5.88
CA CYS A 239 -7.02 -1.15 5.44
C CYS A 239 -7.86 -0.31 4.49
N LEU A 240 -7.67 1.01 4.57
CA LEU A 240 -8.14 1.96 3.58
C LEU A 240 -6.94 2.70 2.98
N GLY A 241 -6.80 2.62 1.66
CA GLY A 241 -5.77 3.36 0.95
C GLY A 241 -6.32 4.62 0.30
N THR A 242 -5.69 5.75 0.60
CA THR A 242 -6.03 7.06 0.07
C THR A 242 -4.87 7.55 -0.81
N PRO A 243 -5.03 7.58 -2.14
CA PRO A 243 -4.03 8.19 -3.01
C PRO A 243 -3.94 9.70 -2.78
N LEU A 244 -2.71 10.18 -2.65
CA LEU A 244 -2.40 11.57 -2.39
C LEU A 244 -1.96 12.28 -3.68
N TRP A 245 -1.28 11.57 -4.58
CA TRP A 245 -0.84 12.05 -5.90
C TRP A 245 -0.52 10.85 -6.82
N ALA A 246 -0.62 11.04 -8.14
CA ALA A 246 -0.06 10.10 -9.10
C ALA A 246 0.54 10.81 -10.32
N ARG A 247 1.52 10.18 -10.99
CA ARG A 247 2.16 10.79 -12.17
C ARG A 247 1.19 10.97 -13.34
N SER A 248 0.22 10.08 -13.48
CA SER A 248 -0.72 10.05 -14.60
C SER A 248 -2.17 9.93 -14.14
N GLY A 249 -3.07 10.62 -14.83
CA GLY A 249 -4.51 10.63 -14.62
C GLY A 249 -5.00 11.39 -13.37
N TRP A 250 -4.15 11.53 -12.35
CA TRP A 250 -4.51 12.20 -11.10
C TRP A 250 -4.76 13.70 -11.30
N THR A 251 -5.83 14.18 -10.69
CA THR A 251 -6.15 15.61 -10.57
C THR A 251 -6.67 15.88 -9.15
N PRO A 252 -6.32 17.01 -8.52
CA PRO A 252 -6.80 17.32 -7.18
C PRO A 252 -8.32 17.20 -7.04
N GLY A 253 -8.79 16.50 -6.01
CA GLY A 253 -10.21 16.31 -5.70
C GLY A 253 -10.94 15.22 -6.48
N LYS A 254 -10.31 14.59 -7.50
CA LYS A 254 -10.92 13.46 -8.21
C LYS A 254 -10.60 12.14 -7.50
N PRO A 255 -11.60 11.31 -7.17
CA PRO A 255 -11.35 10.00 -6.56
C PRO A 255 -10.71 9.04 -7.57
N PRO A 256 -9.84 8.12 -7.12
CA PRO A 256 -9.31 7.05 -7.94
C PRO A 256 -10.39 6.02 -8.29
N ASN A 257 -10.25 5.35 -9.42
CA ASN A 257 -10.80 4.02 -9.64
C ASN A 257 -9.88 3.00 -8.96
N VAL A 258 -10.43 2.22 -8.04
CA VAL A 258 -9.69 1.23 -7.26
C VAL A 258 -9.92 -0.15 -7.86
N PHE A 259 -8.84 -0.80 -8.29
CA PHE A 259 -8.87 -2.13 -8.85
C PHE A 259 -8.26 -3.10 -7.85
N TYR A 260 -9.05 -4.10 -7.50
CA TYR A 260 -8.62 -5.17 -6.62
C TYR A 260 -8.30 -6.43 -7.41
N PRO A 261 -7.39 -7.26 -6.91
CA PRO A 261 -7.08 -8.52 -7.55
C PRO A 261 -8.17 -9.57 -7.29
N GLN A 262 -9.22 -9.50 -8.11
CA GLN A 262 -9.96 -10.67 -8.61
C GLN A 262 -10.91 -10.38 -9.78
N HIS A 263 -10.84 -9.20 -10.43
CA HIS A 263 -11.63 -8.90 -11.63
C HIS A 263 -10.92 -7.95 -12.62
N GLY A 264 -9.76 -8.31 -13.20
CA GLY A 264 -9.06 -7.41 -14.13
C GLY A 264 -7.95 -7.99 -15.01
N GLU A 265 -7.40 -7.13 -15.87
CA GLU A 265 -6.42 -7.40 -16.95
C GLU A 265 -4.95 -7.65 -16.49
N PHE A 266 -4.63 -7.50 -15.20
CA PHE A 266 -3.26 -7.52 -14.68
C PHE A 266 -2.90 -8.85 -13.99
N LYS A 267 -1.64 -9.30 -14.16
CA LYS A 267 -1.14 -10.63 -13.76
C LYS A 267 -0.79 -10.77 -12.28
N THR A 268 -0.84 -9.70 -11.50
CA THR A 268 -0.34 -9.64 -10.13
C THR A 268 -1.50 -9.46 -9.16
N TYR A 269 -1.79 -10.55 -8.45
CA TYR A 269 -3.05 -10.81 -7.75
C TYR A 269 -3.05 -10.40 -6.26
N ASP A 270 -2.05 -9.65 -5.82
CA ASP A 270 -1.83 -9.45 -4.38
C ASP A 270 -1.79 -7.97 -3.96
N ARG A 271 -2.02 -7.00 -4.86
CA ARG A 271 -1.98 -5.55 -4.52
C ARG A 271 -3.07 -4.73 -5.20
N VAL A 272 -3.47 -3.65 -4.54
CA VAL A 272 -4.48 -2.70 -5.05
C VAL A 272 -3.84 -1.76 -6.09
N VAL A 273 -4.48 -1.64 -7.25
CA VAL A 273 -4.08 -0.71 -8.32
C VAL A 273 -5.03 0.49 -8.34
N TYR A 274 -4.47 1.69 -8.40
CA TYR A 274 -5.20 2.96 -8.38
C TYR A 274 -5.03 3.66 -9.72
N LYS A 275 -6.13 3.70 -10.50
CA LYS A 275 -6.18 4.41 -11.79
C LYS A 275 -7.01 5.67 -11.67
N PHE A 276 -6.74 6.66 -12.52
CA PHE A 276 -7.39 7.97 -12.49
C PHE A 276 -7.86 8.38 -13.88
#